data_AF-A0A836V3N0-F1
#
_entry.id   AF-A0A836V3N0-F1
#
_cell.length_a   1.000
_cell.length_b   1.000
_cell.length_c   1.000
_cell.angle_alpha   90.00
_cell.angle_beta   90.00
_cell.angle_gamma   90.00
#
_symmetry.space_group_name_H-M   'P 1'
#
loop_
_entity.id
_entity.type
_entity.pdbx_description
1 polymer ?
#
loop_
_entity_poly.entity_id
_entity_poly.type
_entity_poly.pdbx_seq_one_letter_code
_entity_poly.pdbx_strand_id
1 'polypeptide(L)' 'MPCELEEQLQRFVRYYNHERYHESLSNLTPADVFYGRDTEILNQR' A
#
# COMPACT_ATOMS: atom_id res chain seq x y z
N MET A 1 20.25 -7.40 15.41
CA MET A 1 20.40 -8.88 15.19
C MET A 1 19.87 -9.22 13.79
N PRO A 2 20.22 -10.36 13.14
CA PRO A 2 19.73 -10.68 11.78
C PRO A 2 18.21 -10.58 11.61
N CYS A 3 17.44 -10.94 12.65
CA CYS A 3 15.98 -10.81 12.72
C CYS A 3 15.46 -9.37 12.52
N GLU A 4 16.23 -8.36 12.91
CA GLU A 4 15.82 -6.96 12.86
C GLU A 4 15.65 -6.46 11.41
N LEU A 5 16.50 -6.91 10.49
CA LEU A 5 16.36 -6.56 9.07
C LEU A 5 15.07 -7.13 8.49
N GLU A 6 14.76 -8.40 8.81
CA GLU A 6 13.52 -9.04 8.37
C GLU A 6 12.31 -8.30 8.93
N GLU A 7 12.32 -7.94 10.22
CA GLU A 7 11.27 -7.15 10.83
C GLU A 7 11.09 -5.78 10.18
N GLN A 8 12.18 -5.08 9.86
CA GLN A 8 12.10 -3.78 9.17
C GLN A 8 11.56 -3.92 7.75
N LEU A 9 11.95 -4.97 7.03
CA LEU A 9 11.42 -5.24 5.69
C LEU A 9 9.92 -5.55 5.73
N GLN A 10 9.47 -6.36 6.68
CA GLN A 10 8.04 -6.65 6.86
C GLN A 10 7.23 -5.38 7.18
N ARG A 11 7.78 -4.50 8.04
CA ARG A 11 7.16 -3.20 8.33
C ARG A 11 7.08 -2.32 7.08
N PHE A 12 8.16 -2.27 6.30
CA PHE A 12 8.19 -1.50 5.06
C PHE A 12 7.18 -2.02 4.03
N VAL A 13 7.13 -3.33 3.80
CA VAL A 13 6.18 -3.94 2.85
C VAL A 13 4.74 -3.63 3.24
N ARG A 14 4.40 -3.77 4.53
CA ARG A 14 3.06 -3.42 5.03
C ARG A 14 2.75 -1.94 4.78
N TYR A 15 3.64 -1.05 5.20
CA TYR A 15 3.46 0.39 5.05
C TYR A 15 3.28 0.79 3.57
N TYR A 16 4.18 0.31 2.69
CA TYR A 16 4.15 0.68 1.28
C TYR A 16 2.88 0.18 0.60
N ASN A 17 2.50 -1.08 0.84
CA ASN A 17 1.36 -1.68 0.14
C ASN A 17 0.00 -1.20 0.65
N HIS A 18 -0.12 -0.90 1.94
CA HIS A 18 -1.43 -0.69 2.58
C HIS A 18 -1.65 0.69 3.20
N GLU A 19 -0.60 1.47 3.44
CA GLU A 19 -0.70 2.74 4.17
C GLU A 19 -0.23 3.94 3.33
N ARG A 20 0.68 3.72 2.38
CA ARG A 20 1.21 4.77 1.51
C ARG A 20 0.30 4.99 0.30
N TYR A 21 -0.16 6.23 0.14
CA TYR A 21 -0.86 6.68 -1.06
C TYR A 21 0.13 7.14 -2.13
N HIS A 22 -0.17 6.82 -3.39
CA HIS A 22 0.68 7.16 -4.53
C HIS A 22 -0.07 8.06 -5.51
N GLU A 23 0.49 9.22 -5.84
CA GLU A 23 -0.09 10.16 -6.81
C GLU A 23 -0.27 9.52 -8.19
N SER A 24 0.68 8.67 -8.61
CA SER A 24 0.59 7.90 -9.86
C SER A 24 -0.54 6.87 -9.88
N LEU A 25 -1.08 6.52 -8.71
CA LEU A 25 -2.25 5.64 -8.54
C LEU A 25 -3.49 6.45 -8.17
N SER A 26 -3.57 7.73 -8.58
CA SER A 26 -4.67 8.62 -8.23
C SER A 26 -4.86 8.75 -6.72
N ASN A 27 -3.76 8.78 -5.94
CA ASN A 27 -3.78 8.75 -4.49
C ASN A 27 -4.52 7.53 -3.91
N LEU A 28 -4.28 6.35 -4.47
CA LEU A 28 -4.67 5.06 -3.90
C LEU A 28 -3.45 4.33 -3.34
N THR A 29 -3.68 3.33 -2.48
CA THR A 29 -2.62 2.42 -2.05
C THR A 29 -2.37 1.34 -3.11
N PRO A 30 -1.18 0.74 -3.18
CA PRO A 30 -0.93 -0.38 -4.09
C PRO A 30 -1.88 -1.56 -3.85
N ALA A 31 -2.27 -1.82 -2.60
CA ALA A 31 -3.24 -2.86 -2.28
C ALA A 31 -4.63 -2.55 -2.86
N ASP A 32 -5.10 -1.30 -2.83
CA ASP A 32 -6.39 -0.94 -3.41
C ASP A 32 -6.46 -1.26 -4.91
N VAL A 33 -5.39 -0.94 -5.63
CA VAL A 33 -5.27 -1.24 -7.06
C VAL A 33 -5.14 -2.74 -7.30
N PHE A 34 -4.30 -3.43 -6.53
CA PHE A 34 -4.09 -4.88 -6.67
C PHE A 34 -5.37 -5.69 -6.43
N TYR A 35 -6.17 -5.29 -5.44
CA TYR A 35 -7.46 -5.94 -5.13
C TYR A 35 -8.62 -5.43 -6.00
N GLY A 36 -8.37 -4.53 -6.96
CA GLY A 36 -9.40 -4.01 -7.87
C GLY A 36 -10.48 -3.15 -7.19
N ARG A 37 -10.13 -2.52 -6.07
CA ARG A 37 -11.03 -1.62 -5.30
C ARG A 37 -10.94 -0.16 -5.75
N ASP A 38 -10.07 0.11 -6.72
CA ASP A 38 -9.78 1.43 -7.27
C ASP A 38 -11.05 2.15 -7.74
N THR A 39 -11.87 1.47 -8.55
CA THR A 39 -13.07 2.06 -9.14
C THR A 39 -14.10 2.42 -8.07
N GLU A 40 -14.32 1.53 -7.09
CA GLU A 40 -15.25 1.78 -5.98
C GLU A 40 -14.80 2.97 -5.13
N ILE A 41 -13.52 3.01 -4.74
CA ILE A 41 -12.96 4.09 -3.91
C ILE A 41 -12.99 5.42 -4.65
N LEU A 42 -12.64 5.44 -5.94
CA LEU A 42 -12.66 6.68 -6.73
C LEU A 42 -14.08 7.22 -6.95
N ASN A 43 -15.09 6.34 -7.07
CA ASN A 43 -16.49 6.76 -7.20
C ASN A 43 -17.08 7.33 -5.90
N GLN A 44 -16.48 7.07 -4.73
CA GLN A 44 -16.93 7.57 -3.43
C GLN A 44 -16.27 8.90 -3.01
N ARG A 45 -15.36 9.44 -3.84
CA ARG A 45 -14.66 10.70 -3.59
C ARG A 45 -15.44 11.90 -4.11
#